data_AF-A0A970S1H8-F1
#
_entry.id   AF-A0A970S1H8-F1
#
_cell.length_a   1.000
_cell.length_b   1.000
_cell.length_c   1.000
_cell.angle_alpha   90.00
_cell.angle_beta   90.00
_cell.angle_gamma   90.00
#
_symmetry.space_group_name_H-M   'P 1'
#
loop_
_entity.id
_entity.type
_entity.pdbx_description
1 polymer ?
#
loop_
_entity_poly.entity_id
_entity_poly.type
_entity_poly.pdbx_seq_one_letter_code
_entity_poly.pdbx_strand_id
1 'polypeptide(L)'
;MYGLIDVGDWQTYVDLKTGLELDTGQPPMLAELLKNSPYPGDGEISVSWVRQTAERIISLYDPHWLMLTYTQPVFAQNTGLQPESLQPLHRRIINDILELCRSKAYETVIVMTGAKVPLKEEIINLPTTGLLETSPWGSALAGLSGAVPEDEEILLQQPYIKQVVSKTDILTKHPEADENFRYYLPDYCLVAADGYLFRGFNSHFPKKKTLADLCAASIPVYSTLGTPNHIRELYGIMKNALLNGKKVLLAVIEGYRADAAVPSGFHMCGNKDEWYSYAGLAQYLLLSSGKAFYETPYPPVYNRTKKKRETVYPFSGFFVSIPADTLGDLPGIRSAVVSSRSMIVHMAANADLAIECYCRDKSTMGTMAAIKQALASSLA
;
A
#
# COMPACT_ATOMS: atom_id res chain seq x y z
N MET A 1 -18.37 5.07 -2.36
CA MET A 1 -17.58 5.88 -3.32
C MET A 1 -18.04 5.53 -4.71
N TYR A 2 -18.00 6.49 -5.63
CA TYR A 2 -18.14 6.24 -7.05
C TYR A 2 -16.76 6.18 -7.70
N GLY A 3 -16.67 5.53 -8.85
CA GLY A 3 -15.44 5.31 -9.60
C GLY A 3 -15.61 5.72 -11.05
N LEU A 4 -14.67 6.49 -11.58
CA LEU A 4 -14.56 6.75 -13.01
C LEU A 4 -13.33 6.03 -13.54
N ILE A 5 -13.53 5.03 -14.40
CA ILE A 5 -12.45 4.27 -15.03
C ILE A 5 -12.25 4.85 -16.43
N ASP A 6 -11.03 5.25 -16.73
CA ASP A 6 -10.61 5.77 -18.03
C ASP A 6 -9.54 4.83 -18.59
N VAL A 7 -9.81 4.26 -19.78
CA VAL A 7 -8.89 3.35 -20.48
C VAL A 7 -8.31 3.96 -21.76
N GLY A 8 -8.36 5.29 -21.88
CA GLY A 8 -7.93 6.06 -23.04
C GLY A 8 -9.08 6.32 -24.02
N ASP A 9 -9.63 5.25 -24.59
CA ASP A 9 -10.63 5.36 -25.67
C ASP A 9 -12.06 5.59 -25.13
N TRP A 10 -12.36 5.15 -23.90
CA TRP A 10 -13.66 5.36 -23.26
C TRP A 10 -13.54 5.51 -21.75
N GLN A 11 -14.62 5.99 -21.14
CA GLN A 11 -14.77 6.13 -19.70
C GLN A 11 -16.02 5.39 -19.23
N THR A 12 -15.96 4.79 -18.04
CA THR A 12 -17.09 4.10 -17.40
C THR A 12 -17.23 4.55 -15.95
N TYR A 13 -18.44 4.98 -15.58
CA TYR A 13 -18.74 5.47 -14.23
C TYR A 13 -19.50 4.42 -13.43
N VAL A 14 -18.98 4.05 -12.26
CA VAL A 14 -19.43 2.87 -11.50
C VAL A 14 -19.64 3.19 -10.02
N ASP A 15 -20.52 2.43 -9.35
CA ASP A 15 -20.48 2.29 -7.90
C ASP A 15 -19.36 1.33 -7.51
N LEU A 16 -18.32 1.81 -6.84
CA LEU A 16 -17.19 0.97 -6.45
C LEU A 16 -17.58 -0.13 -5.48
N LYS A 17 -18.69 0.00 -4.73
CA LYS A 17 -19.16 -1.02 -3.78
C LYS A 17 -19.75 -2.22 -4.47
N THR A 18 -20.58 -2.01 -5.50
CA THR A 18 -21.32 -3.07 -6.20
C THR A 18 -20.63 -3.49 -7.50
N GLY A 19 -19.84 -2.59 -8.10
CA GLY A 19 -19.23 -2.76 -9.40
C GLY A 19 -20.15 -2.41 -10.58
N LEU A 20 -21.38 -1.98 -10.31
CA LEU A 20 -22.35 -1.68 -11.35
C LEU A 20 -22.11 -0.28 -11.94
N GLU A 21 -22.37 -0.16 -13.24
CA GLU A 21 -22.39 1.12 -13.93
C GLU A 21 -23.50 2.02 -13.37
N LEU A 22 -23.24 3.32 -13.34
CA LEU A 22 -24.18 4.33 -12.88
C LEU A 22 -24.85 4.98 -14.08
N ASP A 23 -26.19 5.02 -14.08
CA ASP A 23 -26.99 5.69 -15.12
C ASP A 23 -26.93 7.24 -15.04
N THR A 24 -26.21 7.78 -14.06
CA THR A 24 -26.01 9.21 -13.86
C THR A 24 -24.82 9.72 -14.66
N GLY A 25 -24.91 10.93 -15.21
CA GLY A 25 -23.77 11.57 -15.88
C GLY A 25 -22.53 11.65 -14.99
N GLN A 26 -21.36 11.35 -15.56
CA GLN A 26 -20.08 11.48 -14.89
C GLN A 26 -19.75 12.96 -14.60
N PRO A 27 -19.10 13.30 -13.46
CA PRO A 27 -18.69 14.68 -13.18
C PRO A 27 -17.72 15.19 -14.27
N PRO A 28 -18.04 16.27 -15.01
CA PRO A 28 -17.22 16.73 -16.13
C PRO A 28 -15.77 17.04 -15.76
N MET A 29 -15.57 17.65 -14.59
CA MET A 29 -14.23 17.94 -14.06
C MET A 29 -13.38 16.68 -13.91
N LEU A 30 -13.98 15.60 -13.41
CA LEU A 30 -13.28 14.34 -13.19
C LEU A 30 -12.93 13.66 -14.53
N ALA A 31 -13.87 13.72 -15.47
CA ALA A 31 -13.68 13.19 -16.82
C ALA A 31 -12.54 13.90 -17.56
N GLU A 32 -12.48 15.23 -17.46
CA GLU A 32 -11.41 16.03 -18.06
C GLU A 32 -10.05 15.80 -17.38
N LEU A 33 -10.04 15.67 -16.05
CA LEU A 33 -8.83 15.36 -15.29
C LEU A 33 -8.21 14.04 -15.76
N LEU A 34 -9.01 12.98 -15.90
CA LEU A 34 -8.52 11.66 -16.33
C LEU A 34 -8.05 11.65 -17.78
N LYS A 35 -8.80 12.25 -18.72
CA LYS A 35 -8.41 12.36 -20.14
C LYS A 35 -7.06 13.03 -20.32
N ASN A 36 -6.77 14.05 -19.51
CA ASN A 36 -5.52 14.77 -19.56
C ASN A 36 -4.39 14.09 -18.78
N SER A 37 -4.70 13.07 -17.97
CA SER A 37 -3.75 12.38 -17.08
C SER A 37 -3.71 10.86 -17.32
N PRO A 38 -3.52 10.36 -18.56
CA PRO A 38 -3.43 8.92 -18.81
C PRO A 38 -2.21 8.35 -18.09
N TYR A 39 -2.39 7.22 -17.39
CA TYR A 39 -1.28 6.57 -16.70
C TYR A 39 -0.29 5.97 -17.72
N PRO A 40 1.01 6.34 -17.67
CA PRO A 40 1.97 5.96 -18.71
C PRO A 40 2.58 4.56 -18.50
N GLY A 41 2.09 3.79 -17.53
CA GLY A 41 2.64 2.48 -17.13
C GLY A 41 3.70 2.57 -16.03
N ASP A 42 4.13 1.41 -15.53
CA ASP A 42 4.90 1.27 -14.27
C ASP A 42 6.40 1.65 -14.38
N GLY A 43 6.83 2.19 -15.52
CA GLY A 43 8.20 2.65 -15.72
C GLY A 43 8.50 4.00 -15.05
N GLU A 44 9.74 4.47 -15.16
CA GLU A 44 10.20 5.72 -14.52
C GLU A 44 9.39 6.96 -14.91
N ILE A 45 8.78 6.98 -16.10
CA ILE A 45 7.92 8.08 -16.57
C ILE A 45 6.74 8.34 -15.63
N SER A 46 6.25 7.32 -14.91
CA SER A 46 5.15 7.47 -13.97
C SER A 46 5.50 8.27 -12.71
N VAL A 47 6.79 8.47 -12.39
CA VAL A 47 7.21 9.41 -11.33
C VAL A 47 6.70 10.82 -11.64
N SER A 48 6.91 11.28 -12.88
CA SER A 48 6.43 12.59 -13.34
C SER A 48 4.91 12.64 -13.43
N TRP A 49 4.26 11.53 -13.80
CA TRP A 49 2.79 11.45 -13.82
C TRP A 49 2.18 11.67 -12.43
N VAL A 50 2.74 11.08 -11.36
CA VAL A 50 2.23 11.29 -9.99
C VAL A 50 2.32 12.77 -9.62
N ARG A 51 3.46 13.42 -9.88
CA ARG A 51 3.64 14.85 -9.60
C ARG A 51 2.68 15.74 -10.39
N GLN A 52 2.58 15.55 -11.71
CA GLN A 52 1.73 16.37 -12.58
C GLN A 52 0.24 16.21 -12.24
N THR A 53 -0.18 14.98 -11.94
CA THR A 53 -1.56 14.71 -11.51
C THR A 53 -1.85 15.35 -10.16
N ALA A 54 -0.90 15.31 -9.22
CA ALA A 54 -1.01 15.99 -7.94
C ALA A 54 -1.12 17.51 -8.10
N GLU A 55 -0.30 18.13 -8.97
CA GLU A 55 -0.38 19.57 -9.25
C GLU A 55 -1.75 19.98 -9.82
N ARG A 56 -2.34 19.15 -10.70
CA ARG A 56 -3.69 19.37 -11.22
C ARG A 56 -4.75 19.26 -10.12
N ILE A 57 -4.69 18.23 -9.28
CA ILE A 57 -5.61 18.09 -8.14
C ILE A 57 -5.46 19.27 -7.18
N ILE A 58 -4.24 19.71 -6.88
CA ILE A 58 -4.02 20.89 -6.04
C ILE A 58 -4.67 22.12 -6.65
N SER A 59 -4.54 22.32 -7.97
CA SER A 59 -5.18 23.46 -8.65
C SER A 59 -6.70 23.39 -8.67
N LEU A 60 -7.29 22.19 -8.77
CA LEU A 60 -8.73 22.01 -8.93
C LEU A 60 -9.48 21.90 -7.59
N TYR A 61 -8.86 21.24 -6.61
CA TYR A 61 -9.52 20.81 -5.38
C TYR A 61 -8.86 21.38 -4.11
N ASP A 62 -7.59 21.79 -4.19
CA ASP A 62 -6.79 22.35 -3.09
C ASP A 62 -6.89 21.55 -1.77
N PRO A 63 -6.45 20.27 -1.76
CA PRO A 63 -6.59 19.43 -0.58
C PRO A 63 -5.77 19.96 0.60
N HIS A 64 -6.24 19.72 1.82
CA HIS A 64 -5.48 19.94 3.04
C HIS A 64 -4.60 18.73 3.39
N TRP A 65 -5.07 17.52 3.09
CA TRP A 65 -4.28 16.30 3.17
C TRP A 65 -4.09 15.68 1.78
N LEU A 66 -2.84 15.51 1.36
CA LEU A 66 -2.52 14.90 0.07
C LEU A 66 -1.62 13.68 0.29
N MET A 67 -2.02 12.54 -0.27
CA MET A 67 -1.20 11.34 -0.25
C MET A 67 -0.64 11.01 -1.65
N LEU A 68 0.66 10.82 -1.75
CA LEU A 68 1.34 10.39 -2.97
C LEU A 68 1.96 9.01 -2.77
N THR A 69 1.82 8.12 -3.76
CA THR A 69 2.49 6.81 -3.69
C THR A 69 3.32 6.53 -4.94
N TYR A 70 4.56 6.08 -4.72
CA TYR A 70 5.54 5.77 -5.75
C TYR A 70 5.95 4.29 -5.66
N THR A 71 5.52 3.50 -6.64
CA THR A 71 5.84 2.06 -6.75
C THR A 71 6.94 1.77 -7.76
N GLN A 72 7.41 2.79 -8.49
CA GLN A 72 8.39 2.67 -9.58
C GLN A 72 9.66 1.95 -9.13
N PRO A 73 10.23 2.18 -7.91
CA PRO A 73 11.42 1.45 -7.51
C PRO A 73 11.16 -0.07 -7.38
N VAL A 74 9.97 -0.50 -6.97
CA VAL A 74 9.59 -1.93 -6.95
C VAL A 74 9.54 -2.50 -8.37
N PHE A 75 8.92 -1.78 -9.30
CA PHE A 75 8.78 -2.25 -10.68
C PHE A 75 10.11 -2.27 -11.44
N ALA A 76 10.94 -1.25 -11.25
CA ALA A 76 12.28 -1.19 -11.82
C ALA A 76 13.12 -2.42 -11.42
N GLN A 77 13.00 -2.87 -10.17
CA GLN A 77 13.67 -4.09 -9.70
C GLN A 77 13.15 -5.35 -10.39
N ASN A 78 11.82 -5.43 -10.58
CA ASN A 78 11.19 -6.57 -11.24
C ASN A 78 11.54 -6.66 -12.74
N THR A 79 11.83 -5.53 -13.39
CA THR A 79 12.27 -5.46 -14.80
C THR A 79 13.78 -5.62 -14.96
N GLY A 80 14.52 -5.86 -13.87
CA GLY A 80 15.95 -6.17 -13.91
C GLY A 80 16.86 -4.95 -13.84
N LEU A 81 16.36 -3.79 -13.41
CA LEU A 81 17.21 -2.65 -13.06
C LEU A 81 18.23 -3.09 -12.00
N GLN A 82 19.50 -2.76 -12.24
CA GLN A 82 20.55 -3.11 -11.30
C GLN A 82 20.37 -2.36 -9.98
N PRO A 83 20.67 -3.00 -8.83
CA PRO A 83 20.44 -2.40 -7.51
C PRO A 83 21.05 -1.00 -7.31
N GLU A 84 22.20 -0.73 -7.91
CA GLU A 84 22.91 0.56 -7.86
C GLU A 84 22.14 1.71 -8.52
N SER A 85 21.32 1.41 -9.52
CA SER A 85 20.53 2.41 -10.26
C SER A 85 19.27 2.87 -9.51
N LEU A 86 18.93 2.24 -8.38
CA LEU A 86 17.76 2.62 -7.58
C LEU A 86 17.98 3.92 -6.79
N GLN A 87 19.21 4.18 -6.34
CA GLN A 87 19.51 5.36 -5.53
C GLN A 87 19.29 6.68 -6.29
N PRO A 88 19.71 6.82 -7.56
CA PRO A 88 19.31 7.95 -8.39
C PRO A 88 17.80 8.13 -8.52
N LEU A 89 17.05 7.03 -8.70
CA LEU A 89 15.58 7.07 -8.80
C LEU A 89 14.94 7.53 -7.48
N HIS A 90 15.37 6.99 -6.33
CA HIS A 90 14.89 7.45 -5.01
C HIS A 90 15.19 8.93 -4.80
N ARG A 91 16.40 9.39 -5.13
CA ARG A 91 16.78 10.80 -5.02
C ARG A 91 15.90 11.70 -5.89
N ARG A 92 15.61 11.30 -7.13
CA ARG A 92 14.72 12.03 -8.02
C ARG A 92 13.32 12.18 -7.41
N ILE A 93 12.74 11.06 -6.96
CA ILE A 93 11.41 11.05 -6.32
C ILE A 93 11.38 11.95 -5.08
N ILE A 94 12.37 11.82 -4.19
CA ILE A 94 12.47 12.64 -2.97
C ILE A 94 12.56 14.13 -3.31
N ASN A 95 13.40 14.51 -4.27
CA ASN A 95 13.54 15.90 -4.69
C ASN A 95 12.24 16.45 -5.29
N ASP A 96 11.56 15.66 -6.14
CA ASP A 96 10.27 16.03 -6.73
C ASP A 96 9.20 16.29 -5.65
N ILE A 97 9.14 15.43 -4.63
CA ILE A 97 8.21 15.60 -3.50
C ILE A 97 8.54 16.88 -2.72
N LEU A 98 9.80 17.09 -2.34
CA LEU A 98 10.22 18.23 -1.53
C LEU A 98 10.02 19.56 -2.26
N GLU A 99 10.23 19.59 -3.57
CA GLU A 99 9.98 20.77 -4.40
C GLU A 99 8.47 21.09 -4.49
N LEU A 100 7.63 20.07 -4.70
CA LEU A 100 6.17 20.22 -4.69
C LEU A 100 5.70 20.76 -3.32
N CYS A 101 6.17 20.16 -2.22
CA CYS A 101 5.77 20.59 -0.87
C CYS A 101 6.17 22.05 -0.60
N ARG A 102 7.39 22.44 -0.99
CA ARG A 102 7.88 23.82 -0.82
C ARG A 102 7.04 24.80 -1.65
N SER A 103 6.77 24.49 -2.92
CA SER A 103 6.04 25.39 -3.82
C SER A 103 4.55 25.53 -3.48
N LYS A 104 3.97 24.53 -2.79
CA LYS A 104 2.55 24.49 -2.43
C LYS A 104 2.29 24.61 -0.92
N ALA A 105 3.32 24.92 -0.14
CA ALA A 105 3.28 25.12 1.31
C ALA A 105 2.67 23.94 2.10
N TYR A 106 3.07 22.71 1.76
CA TYR A 106 2.73 21.52 2.54
C TYR A 106 3.82 21.20 3.56
N GLU A 107 3.40 20.87 4.78
CA GLU A 107 4.21 20.08 5.68
C GLU A 107 4.40 18.69 5.11
N THR A 108 5.59 18.14 5.23
CA THR A 108 5.98 16.93 4.49
C THR A 108 6.20 15.77 5.44
N VAL A 109 5.69 14.60 5.07
CA VAL A 109 6.05 13.29 5.62
C VAL A 109 6.40 12.38 4.45
N ILE A 110 7.62 11.83 4.41
CA ILE A 110 8.03 10.83 3.42
C ILE A 110 8.37 9.54 4.16
N VAL A 111 7.76 8.43 3.75
CA VAL A 111 8.01 7.10 4.30
C VAL A 111 8.54 6.21 3.19
N MET A 112 9.74 5.67 3.37
CA MET A 112 10.32 4.70 2.44
C MET A 112 10.00 3.28 2.92
N THR A 113 9.33 2.47 2.10
CA THR A 113 8.77 1.18 2.52
C THR A 113 9.20 0.04 1.61
N GLY A 114 8.78 -1.19 1.95
CA GLY A 114 9.07 -2.37 1.13
C GLY A 114 10.57 -2.59 0.97
N ALA A 115 11.29 -2.58 2.10
CA ALA A 115 12.73 -2.75 2.18
C ALA A 115 13.22 -3.98 1.38
N LYS A 116 14.37 -3.84 0.71
CA LYS A 116 14.93 -4.88 -0.17
C LYS A 116 16.39 -5.17 0.17
N VAL A 117 16.75 -6.44 0.10
CA VAL A 117 18.12 -6.97 0.25
C VAL A 117 18.45 -7.91 -0.90
N PRO A 118 19.74 -8.22 -1.17
CA PRO A 118 20.09 -9.19 -2.20
C PRO A 118 19.39 -10.53 -2.02
N LEU A 119 18.84 -11.07 -3.11
CA LEU A 119 18.18 -12.38 -3.12
C LEU A 119 19.22 -13.49 -2.97
N LYS A 120 19.01 -14.36 -1.98
CA LYS A 120 19.73 -15.62 -1.79
C LYS A 120 19.01 -16.75 -2.51
N GLU A 121 17.75 -17.00 -2.13
CA GLU A 121 16.96 -18.09 -2.68
C GLU A 121 15.45 -17.86 -2.52
N GLU A 122 14.67 -18.55 -3.35
CA GLU A 122 13.21 -18.63 -3.20
C GLU A 122 12.83 -19.89 -2.42
N ILE A 123 11.96 -19.74 -1.43
CA ILE A 123 11.34 -20.83 -0.67
C ILE A 123 10.13 -21.30 -1.46
N ILE A 124 10.29 -22.43 -2.15
CA ILE A 124 9.27 -23.07 -2.97
C ILE A 124 9.11 -24.49 -2.44
N ASN A 125 7.88 -24.92 -2.13
CA ASN A 125 7.57 -26.30 -1.68
C ASN A 125 8.17 -26.67 -0.30
N LEU A 126 7.65 -26.05 0.76
CA LEU A 126 7.85 -26.57 2.11
C LEU A 126 7.31 -28.00 2.20
N PRO A 127 7.98 -28.92 2.92
CA PRO A 127 7.53 -30.31 3.05
C PRO A 127 6.38 -30.43 4.08
N THR A 128 5.41 -29.52 4.01
CA THR A 128 4.25 -29.42 4.90
C THR A 128 3.00 -29.93 4.18
N THR A 129 2.00 -30.37 4.96
CA THR A 129 0.67 -30.71 4.44
C THR A 129 -0.12 -29.46 4.09
N GLY A 130 0.02 -28.40 4.88
CA GLY A 130 -0.66 -27.14 4.64
C GLY A 130 -0.29 -26.46 3.33
N LEU A 131 -1.19 -25.62 2.83
CA LEU A 131 -0.99 -24.81 1.64
C LEU A 131 -0.19 -23.54 1.97
N LEU A 132 0.98 -23.40 1.35
CA LEU A 132 1.79 -22.18 1.43
C LEU A 132 1.16 -21.06 0.59
N GLU A 133 0.77 -19.98 1.24
CA GLU A 133 0.16 -18.79 0.64
C GLU A 133 1.05 -17.57 0.80
N THR A 134 1.32 -16.88 -0.29
CA THR A 134 2.18 -15.68 -0.27
C THR A 134 1.36 -14.41 -0.32
N SER A 135 1.78 -13.39 0.44
CA SER A 135 1.18 -12.07 0.31
C SER A 135 1.44 -11.50 -1.10
N PRO A 136 0.42 -10.95 -1.78
CA PRO A 136 0.60 -10.29 -3.07
C PRO A 136 1.39 -8.98 -2.96
N TRP A 137 1.71 -8.53 -1.74
CA TRP A 137 2.31 -7.23 -1.46
C TRP A 137 3.69 -7.31 -0.81
N GLY A 138 4.17 -8.53 -0.53
CA GLY A 138 5.48 -8.75 0.07
C GLY A 138 5.78 -10.24 0.16
N SER A 139 6.87 -10.68 -0.47
CA SER A 139 7.25 -12.09 -0.52
C SER A 139 8.09 -12.54 0.68
N ALA A 140 8.39 -11.64 1.63
CA ALA A 140 9.06 -11.98 2.90
C ALA A 140 8.11 -12.58 3.94
N LEU A 141 6.79 -12.52 3.70
CA LEU A 141 5.74 -13.04 4.57
C LEU A 141 4.89 -14.05 3.82
N ALA A 142 4.57 -15.14 4.50
CA ALA A 142 3.66 -16.16 4.00
C ALA A 142 2.74 -16.68 5.10
N GLY A 143 1.73 -17.42 4.68
CA GLY A 143 0.77 -18.12 5.52
C GLY A 143 0.80 -19.60 5.19
N LEU A 144 0.61 -20.44 6.20
CA LEU A 144 0.33 -21.85 6.00
C LEU A 144 -1.12 -22.11 6.44
N SER A 145 -1.95 -22.57 5.51
CA SER A 145 -3.38 -22.82 5.73
C SER A 145 -3.71 -24.29 5.57
N GLY A 146 -4.59 -24.82 6.42
CA GLY A 146 -4.87 -26.26 6.50
C GLY A 146 -3.70 -27.04 7.11
N ALA A 147 -2.98 -26.41 8.04
CA ALA A 147 -1.81 -27.03 8.66
C ALA A 147 -2.22 -28.14 9.64
N VAL A 148 -1.39 -29.19 9.74
CA VAL A 148 -1.49 -30.24 10.75
C VAL A 148 -0.45 -30.03 11.86
N PRO A 149 -0.59 -30.63 13.07
CA PRO A 149 0.36 -30.43 14.16
C PRO A 149 1.83 -30.68 13.78
N GLU A 150 2.09 -31.67 12.91
CA GLU A 150 3.43 -32.03 12.43
C GLU A 150 4.07 -30.93 11.57
N ASP A 151 3.26 -30.07 10.93
CA ASP A 151 3.76 -28.98 10.09
C ASP A 151 4.55 -27.95 10.91
N GLU A 152 4.17 -27.72 12.18
CA GLU A 152 4.87 -26.75 13.03
C GLU A 152 6.33 -27.16 13.28
N GLU A 153 6.56 -28.44 13.59
CA GLU A 153 7.89 -28.97 13.82
C GLU A 153 8.75 -28.86 12.54
N ILE A 154 8.16 -29.18 11.38
CA ILE A 154 8.80 -29.02 10.08
C ILE A 154 9.20 -27.57 9.83
N LEU A 155 8.29 -26.62 10.09
CA LEU A 155 8.53 -25.19 9.88
C LEU A 155 9.64 -24.64 10.78
N LEU A 156 9.66 -25.03 12.05
CA LEU A 156 10.66 -24.59 13.03
C LEU A 156 12.07 -25.09 12.72
N GLN A 157 12.20 -26.20 11.99
CA GLN A 157 13.49 -26.75 11.57
C GLN A 157 14.04 -26.11 10.28
N GLN A 158 13.29 -25.26 9.57
CA GLN A 158 13.75 -24.69 8.30
C GLN A 158 14.71 -23.51 8.52
N PRO A 159 15.96 -23.57 8.01
CA PRO A 159 16.98 -22.54 8.25
C PRO A 159 16.69 -21.20 7.56
N TYR A 160 15.79 -21.19 6.57
CA TYR A 160 15.39 -20.00 5.81
C TYR A 160 14.09 -19.36 6.32
N ILE A 161 13.48 -19.91 7.38
CA ILE A 161 12.35 -19.29 8.09
C ILE A 161 12.90 -18.66 9.37
N LYS A 162 12.72 -17.34 9.50
CA LYS A 162 13.16 -16.56 10.66
C LYS A 162 12.21 -16.65 11.83
N GLN A 163 10.91 -16.74 11.54
CA GLN A 163 9.88 -16.77 12.56
C GLN A 163 8.65 -17.53 12.06
N VAL A 164 8.11 -18.38 12.93
CA VAL A 164 6.83 -19.05 12.80
C VAL A 164 5.92 -18.49 13.89
N VAL A 165 4.72 -18.05 13.52
CA VAL A 165 3.76 -17.44 14.45
C VAL A 165 2.43 -18.13 14.28
N SER A 166 1.93 -18.79 15.33
CA SER A 166 0.66 -19.49 15.27
C SER A 166 -0.52 -18.52 15.28
N LYS A 167 -1.60 -18.91 14.61
CA LYS A 167 -2.89 -18.25 14.70
C LYS A 167 -3.37 -18.11 16.13
N THR A 168 -3.22 -19.18 16.92
CA THR A 168 -3.64 -19.23 18.32
C THR A 168 -2.92 -18.17 19.15
N ASP A 169 -1.62 -17.99 18.96
CA ASP A 169 -0.85 -16.96 19.68
C ASP A 169 -1.31 -15.55 19.33
N ILE A 170 -1.54 -15.28 18.04
CA ILE A 170 -2.02 -13.97 17.58
C ILE A 170 -3.39 -13.67 18.20
N LEU A 171 -4.32 -14.61 18.15
CA LEU A 171 -5.68 -14.40 18.65
C LEU A 171 -5.78 -14.41 20.18
N THR A 172 -4.84 -15.07 20.87
CA THR A 172 -4.74 -15.01 22.33
C THR A 172 -4.21 -13.66 22.79
N LYS A 173 -3.26 -13.07 22.07
CA LYS A 173 -2.74 -11.73 22.34
C LYS A 173 -3.72 -10.63 21.99
N HIS A 174 -4.51 -10.84 20.93
CA HIS A 174 -5.48 -9.88 20.39
C HIS A 174 -6.90 -10.46 20.35
N PRO A 175 -7.51 -10.72 21.52
CA PRO A 175 -8.88 -11.27 21.63
C PRO A 175 -9.97 -10.30 21.13
N GLU A 176 -9.62 -9.08 20.74
CA GLU A 176 -10.48 -8.05 20.16
C GLU A 176 -10.40 -7.94 18.63
N ALA A 177 -9.48 -8.67 17.97
CA ALA A 177 -9.30 -8.63 16.52
C ALA A 177 -10.62 -8.80 15.75
N ASP A 178 -10.78 -8.16 14.60
CA ASP A 178 -12.02 -8.24 13.81
C ASP A 178 -12.36 -9.68 13.36
N GLU A 179 -13.64 -10.00 13.20
CA GLU A 179 -14.08 -11.33 12.75
C GLU A 179 -13.50 -11.71 11.38
N ASN A 180 -13.41 -10.77 10.43
CA ASN A 180 -12.79 -11.01 9.14
C ASN A 180 -11.28 -11.26 9.29
N PHE A 181 -10.62 -10.53 10.18
CA PHE A 181 -9.22 -10.78 10.49
C PHE A 181 -9.03 -12.23 10.95
N ARG A 182 -9.82 -12.68 11.93
CA ARG A 182 -9.80 -14.07 12.43
C ARG A 182 -10.10 -15.09 11.35
N TYR A 183 -11.08 -14.80 10.51
CA TYR A 183 -11.56 -15.71 9.49
C TYR A 183 -10.48 -15.97 8.43
N TYR A 184 -9.84 -14.89 7.94
CA TYR A 184 -8.81 -14.94 6.90
C TYR A 184 -7.40 -15.19 7.42
N LEU A 185 -7.13 -15.12 8.72
CA LEU A 185 -5.79 -15.42 9.25
C LEU A 185 -5.46 -16.92 9.01
N PRO A 186 -4.32 -17.25 8.37
CA PRO A 186 -3.83 -18.62 8.18
C PRO A 186 -3.48 -19.27 9.53
N ASP A 187 -3.27 -20.59 9.55
CA ASP A 187 -2.97 -21.33 10.78
C ASP A 187 -1.59 -20.96 11.33
N TYR A 188 -0.64 -20.68 10.44
CA TYR A 188 0.66 -20.08 10.77
C TYR A 188 0.98 -18.91 9.85
N CYS A 189 1.56 -17.85 10.42
CA CYS A 189 2.25 -16.79 9.68
C CYS A 189 3.77 -17.03 9.73
N LEU A 190 4.41 -16.92 8.58
CA LEU A 190 5.82 -17.21 8.37
C LEU A 190 6.57 -15.95 7.96
N VAL A 191 7.73 -15.73 8.57
CA VAL A 191 8.67 -14.66 8.23
C VAL A 191 9.92 -15.27 7.62
N ALA A 192 10.28 -14.89 6.40
CA ALA A 192 11.49 -15.36 5.75
C ALA A 192 12.74 -14.78 6.43
N ALA A 193 13.82 -15.56 6.45
CA ALA A 193 15.15 -15.03 6.77
C ALA A 193 15.60 -14.00 5.73
N ASP A 194 16.45 -13.06 6.14
CA ASP A 194 16.91 -11.98 5.29
C ASP A 194 17.61 -12.52 4.02
N GLY A 195 17.12 -12.08 2.85
CA GLY A 195 17.57 -12.55 1.54
C GLY A 195 16.75 -13.71 0.97
N TYR A 196 15.84 -14.29 1.74
CA TYR A 196 14.91 -15.32 1.26
C TYR A 196 13.54 -14.73 1.00
N LEU A 197 12.77 -15.38 0.12
CA LEU A 197 11.38 -15.03 -0.11
C LEU A 197 10.53 -16.28 -0.34
N PHE A 198 9.28 -16.24 0.07
CA PHE A 198 8.31 -17.29 -0.22
C PHE A 198 7.75 -17.15 -1.64
N ARG A 199 7.58 -18.29 -2.29
CA ARG A 199 6.83 -18.43 -3.54
C ARG A 199 5.88 -19.62 -3.39
N GLY A 200 4.61 -19.30 -3.27
CA GLY A 200 3.52 -20.24 -3.03
C GLY A 200 2.27 -19.85 -3.81
N PHE A 201 1.13 -20.34 -3.34
CA PHE A 201 -0.16 -19.98 -3.91
C PHE A 201 -0.34 -18.44 -3.84
N ASN A 202 -0.78 -17.85 -4.96
CA ASN A 202 -0.92 -16.40 -5.17
C ASN A 202 0.37 -15.57 -5.31
N SER A 203 1.50 -16.22 -5.63
CA SER A 203 2.68 -15.48 -6.07
C SER A 203 2.45 -14.89 -7.47
N HIS A 204 1.96 -13.65 -7.51
CA HIS A 204 1.64 -12.95 -8.75
C HIS A 204 2.85 -12.31 -9.43
N PHE A 205 3.99 -12.16 -8.75
CA PHE A 205 5.18 -11.55 -9.35
C PHE A 205 5.96 -12.52 -10.23
N PRO A 206 6.55 -12.05 -11.34
CA PRO A 206 7.55 -12.83 -12.07
C PRO A 206 8.70 -13.26 -11.15
N LYS A 207 9.48 -14.25 -11.58
CA LYS A 207 10.67 -14.69 -10.85
C LYS A 207 11.57 -13.49 -10.54
N LYS A 208 11.73 -13.18 -9.25
CA LYS A 208 12.67 -12.15 -8.80
C LYS A 208 14.07 -12.69 -9.05
N LYS A 209 14.95 -11.86 -9.61
CA LYS A 209 16.31 -12.28 -9.98
C LYS A 209 17.39 -11.72 -9.07
N THR A 210 17.14 -10.56 -8.45
CA THR A 210 18.21 -9.78 -7.80
C THR A 210 17.94 -9.45 -6.34
N LEU A 211 16.69 -9.16 -5.97
CA LEU A 211 16.34 -8.66 -4.63
C LEU A 211 15.19 -9.45 -4.00
N ALA A 212 15.33 -9.70 -2.70
CA ALA A 212 14.29 -10.22 -1.82
C ALA A 212 13.66 -9.09 -1.00
N ASP A 213 12.40 -9.27 -0.62
CA ASP A 213 11.73 -8.37 0.33
C ASP A 213 12.29 -8.63 1.73
N LEU A 214 12.35 -7.59 2.56
CA LEU A 214 12.79 -7.66 3.94
C LEU A 214 11.65 -7.24 4.88
N CYS A 215 11.41 -8.03 5.94
CA CYS A 215 10.57 -7.60 7.05
C CYS A 215 11.33 -6.62 7.95
N ALA A 216 11.56 -5.40 7.46
CA ALA A 216 12.40 -4.41 8.12
C ALA A 216 11.77 -3.91 9.43
N ALA A 217 12.51 -4.08 10.55
CA ALA A 217 12.07 -3.62 11.86
C ALA A 217 12.10 -2.09 12.01
N SER A 218 12.84 -1.41 11.15
CA SER A 218 12.85 0.04 11.02
C SER A 218 12.95 0.45 9.56
N ILE A 219 12.42 1.62 9.23
CA ILE A 219 12.42 2.19 7.87
C ILE A 219 12.79 3.68 7.87
N PRO A 220 13.34 4.20 6.77
CA PRO A 220 13.62 5.63 6.63
C PRO A 220 12.34 6.47 6.62
N VAL A 221 12.29 7.49 7.46
CA VAL A 221 11.23 8.50 7.50
C VAL A 221 11.85 9.89 7.45
N TYR A 222 11.27 10.77 6.66
CA TYR A 222 11.52 12.21 6.71
C TYR A 222 10.23 12.89 7.15
N SER A 223 10.33 13.87 8.06
CA SER A 223 9.17 14.67 8.42
C SER A 223 9.55 16.09 8.86
N THR A 224 8.77 17.08 8.41
CA THR A 224 8.84 18.46 8.91
C THR A 224 7.99 18.69 10.16
N LEU A 225 7.17 17.70 10.54
CA LEU A 225 6.23 17.77 11.66
C LEU A 225 6.80 17.19 12.98
N GLY A 226 8.01 16.64 12.94
CA GLY A 226 8.69 16.04 14.09
C GLY A 226 9.42 14.75 13.72
N THR A 227 10.02 14.10 14.72
CA THR A 227 10.81 12.87 14.54
C THR A 227 10.11 11.72 15.27
N PRO A 228 9.22 10.95 14.61
CA PRO A 228 8.57 9.80 15.23
C PRO A 228 9.59 8.71 15.57
N ASN A 229 9.38 8.02 16.70
CA ASN A 229 10.18 6.84 17.05
C ASN A 229 9.61 5.58 16.40
N HIS A 230 8.29 5.53 16.21
CA HIS A 230 7.58 4.44 15.55
C HIS A 230 6.58 4.99 14.52
N ILE A 231 6.40 4.30 13.38
CA ILE A 231 5.53 4.79 12.30
C ILE A 231 4.06 4.92 12.70
N ARG A 232 3.63 4.26 13.79
CA ARG A 232 2.29 4.43 14.37
C ARG A 232 2.01 5.86 14.81
N GLU A 233 3.05 6.59 15.22
CA GLU A 233 2.94 7.97 15.69
C GLU A 233 2.61 8.94 14.55
N LEU A 234 2.92 8.58 13.29
CA LEU A 234 2.74 9.45 12.13
C LEU A 234 1.28 9.87 11.93
N TYR A 235 0.32 8.97 12.16
CA TYR A 235 -1.11 9.32 12.07
C TYR A 235 -1.46 10.47 13.02
N GLY A 236 -1.08 10.36 14.29
CA GLY A 236 -1.36 11.38 15.31
C GLY A 236 -0.66 12.70 14.99
N ILE A 237 0.60 12.65 14.56
CA ILE A 237 1.39 13.83 14.17
C ILE A 237 0.72 14.57 13.01
N MET A 238 0.34 13.85 11.94
CA MET A 238 -0.32 14.44 10.78
C MET A 238 -1.72 14.96 11.12
N LYS A 239 -2.51 14.19 11.87
CA LYS A 239 -3.85 14.60 12.33
C LYS A 239 -3.79 15.90 13.11
N ASN A 240 -2.86 16.02 14.06
CA ASN A 240 -2.68 17.24 14.84
C ASN A 240 -2.30 18.43 13.97
N ALA A 241 -1.42 18.25 12.97
CA ALA A 241 -1.06 19.31 12.05
C ALA A 241 -2.27 19.80 11.22
N LEU A 242 -3.06 18.87 10.68
CA LEU A 242 -4.27 19.17 9.91
C LEU A 242 -5.32 19.93 10.75
N LEU A 243 -5.56 19.48 11.98
CA LEU A 243 -6.50 20.14 12.90
C LEU A 243 -6.04 21.54 13.34
N ASN A 244 -4.73 21.82 13.28
CA ASN A 244 -4.16 23.15 13.49
C ASN A 244 -4.06 23.98 12.20
N GLY A 245 -4.78 23.60 11.13
CA GLY A 245 -4.90 24.37 9.89
C GLY A 245 -3.71 24.24 8.94
N LYS A 246 -2.77 23.32 9.18
CA LYS A 246 -1.66 23.08 8.25
C LYS A 246 -2.08 22.16 7.11
N LYS A 247 -1.50 22.34 5.93
CA LYS A 247 -1.58 21.37 4.84
C LYS A 247 -0.51 20.31 5.03
N VAL A 248 -0.84 19.03 4.85
CA VAL A 248 0.06 17.90 5.06
C VAL A 248 0.11 17.02 3.82
N LEU A 249 1.33 16.77 3.32
CA LEU A 249 1.60 15.83 2.24
C LEU A 249 2.30 14.60 2.82
N LEU A 250 1.67 13.44 2.65
CA LEU A 250 2.26 12.13 2.93
C LEU A 250 2.72 11.48 1.62
N ALA A 251 4.00 11.21 1.48
CA ALA A 251 4.53 10.43 0.37
C ALA A 251 5.00 9.04 0.83
N VAL A 252 4.57 7.99 0.14
CA VAL A 252 5.01 6.61 0.36
C VAL A 252 5.82 6.16 -0.85
N ILE A 253 7.10 5.86 -0.64
CA ILE A 253 8.03 5.38 -1.68
C ILE A 253 8.32 3.91 -1.41
N GLU A 254 7.79 3.01 -2.24
CA GLU A 254 8.01 1.58 -2.08
C GLU A 254 9.29 1.11 -2.75
N GLY A 255 9.96 0.12 -2.16
CA GLY A 255 11.09 -0.58 -2.76
C GLY A 255 12.45 0.05 -2.48
N TYR A 256 12.71 0.51 -1.25
CA TYR A 256 14.03 1.04 -0.88
C TYR A 256 15.06 -0.05 -0.59
N ARG A 257 16.34 0.26 -0.79
CA ARG A 257 17.47 -0.64 -0.52
C ARG A 257 17.86 -0.53 0.95
N ALA A 258 17.69 -1.61 1.72
CA ALA A 258 17.93 -1.62 3.16
C ALA A 258 19.43 -1.58 3.53
N ASP A 259 20.29 -2.02 2.62
CA ASP A 259 21.74 -2.05 2.72
C ASP A 259 22.41 -0.81 2.12
N ALA A 260 21.63 0.16 1.66
CA ALA A 260 22.14 1.42 1.15
C ALA A 260 22.10 2.52 2.23
N ALA A 261 22.85 3.60 1.99
CA ALA A 261 22.85 4.75 2.89
C ALA A 261 21.45 5.35 3.02
N VAL A 262 21.07 5.66 4.26
CA VAL A 262 19.85 6.41 4.56
C VAL A 262 19.95 7.79 3.91
N PRO A 263 18.93 8.25 3.14
CA PRO A 263 18.99 9.56 2.52
C PRO A 263 19.15 10.69 3.54
N SER A 264 19.84 11.76 3.15
CA SER A 264 20.07 12.91 4.04
C SER A 264 18.76 13.51 4.53
N GLY A 265 18.69 13.81 5.84
CA GLY A 265 17.49 14.34 6.50
C GLY A 265 16.47 13.28 6.91
N PHE A 266 16.64 12.01 6.52
CA PHE A 266 15.80 10.91 6.99
C PHE A 266 16.40 10.32 8.27
N HIS A 267 15.53 9.82 9.14
CA HIS A 267 15.89 9.02 10.31
C HIS A 267 15.27 7.63 10.21
N MET A 268 15.91 6.64 10.83
CA MET A 268 15.34 5.31 10.94
C MET A 268 14.25 5.30 12.01
N CYS A 269 13.03 4.95 11.61
CA CYS A 269 11.84 4.91 12.46
C CYS A 269 11.39 3.46 12.62
N GLY A 270 10.96 3.07 13.83
CA GLY A 270 10.45 1.73 14.10
C GLY A 270 9.23 1.39 13.23
N ASN A 271 9.22 0.17 12.68
CA ASN A 271 8.23 -0.31 11.71
C ASN A 271 7.66 -1.68 12.08
N LYS A 272 7.87 -2.14 13.33
CA LYS A 272 7.53 -3.50 13.73
C LYS A 272 6.79 -3.50 15.06
N ASP A 273 5.61 -4.09 15.02
CA ASP A 273 4.87 -4.49 16.22
C ASP A 273 5.00 -6.01 16.39
N GLU A 274 5.44 -6.44 17.57
CA GLU A 274 5.56 -7.87 17.93
C GLU A 274 6.40 -8.68 16.93
N TRP A 275 5.73 -9.40 16.03
CA TRP A 275 6.33 -10.23 14.98
C TRP A 275 6.24 -9.59 13.60
N TYR A 276 5.32 -8.63 13.41
CA TYR A 276 4.95 -8.09 12.11
C TYR A 276 5.64 -6.75 11.84
N SER A 277 6.44 -6.72 10.78
CA SER A 277 6.95 -5.48 10.20
C SER A 277 5.97 -4.97 9.15
N TYR A 278 5.46 -3.75 9.33
CA TYR A 278 4.45 -3.18 8.43
C TYR A 278 4.99 -3.07 6.99
N ALA A 279 4.19 -3.57 6.06
CA ALA A 279 4.42 -3.49 4.63
C ALA A 279 3.09 -3.62 3.87
N GLY A 280 3.05 -3.12 2.64
CA GLY A 280 1.88 -3.25 1.77
C GLY A 280 0.62 -2.69 2.41
N LEU A 281 -0.50 -3.40 2.28
CA LEU A 281 -1.83 -2.90 2.67
C LEU A 281 -1.91 -2.44 4.13
N ALA A 282 -1.41 -3.22 5.09
CA ALA A 282 -1.48 -2.84 6.50
C ALA A 282 -0.68 -1.58 6.81
N GLN A 283 0.40 -1.31 6.06
CA GLN A 283 1.16 -0.07 6.22
C GLN A 283 0.39 1.14 5.68
N TYR A 284 -0.31 0.99 4.55
CA TYR A 284 -1.19 2.04 4.03
C TYR A 284 -2.30 2.37 5.04
N LEU A 285 -2.94 1.34 5.60
CA LEU A 285 -3.98 1.50 6.63
C LEU A 285 -3.41 2.13 7.90
N LEU A 286 -2.22 1.72 8.33
CA LEU A 286 -1.61 2.29 9.53
C LEU A 286 -1.30 3.79 9.34
N LEU A 287 -0.74 4.16 8.19
CA LEU A 287 -0.41 5.56 7.92
C LEU A 287 -1.66 6.44 7.78
N SER A 288 -2.76 5.89 7.26
CA SER A 288 -4.00 6.64 7.07
C SER A 288 -4.90 6.66 8.31
N SER A 289 -4.89 5.63 9.16
CA SER A 289 -5.85 5.46 10.28
C SER A 289 -5.21 5.36 11.66
N GLY A 290 -3.89 5.14 11.76
CA GLY A 290 -3.20 4.88 13.02
C GLY A 290 -3.43 3.48 13.61
N LYS A 291 -4.28 2.66 12.98
CA LYS A 291 -4.65 1.32 13.43
C LYS A 291 -3.54 0.31 13.14
N ALA A 292 -3.14 -0.45 14.16
CA ALA A 292 -2.21 -1.55 14.04
C ALA A 292 -2.79 -2.70 13.21
N PHE A 293 -1.95 -3.65 12.80
CA PHE A 293 -2.38 -4.73 11.89
C PHE A 293 -3.57 -5.55 12.42
N TYR A 294 -3.63 -5.81 13.73
CA TYR A 294 -4.70 -6.55 14.39
C TYR A 294 -5.98 -5.72 14.64
N GLU A 295 -5.89 -4.40 14.55
CA GLU A 295 -7.02 -3.45 14.69
C GLU A 295 -7.78 -3.25 13.38
N THR A 296 -7.40 -3.98 12.32
CA THR A 296 -8.03 -3.92 10.99
C THR A 296 -8.62 -5.29 10.62
N PRO A 297 -9.63 -5.36 9.73
CA PRO A 297 -10.20 -6.63 9.27
C PRO A 297 -9.28 -7.43 8.32
N TYR A 298 -8.03 -7.00 8.18
CA TYR A 298 -7.14 -7.32 7.07
C TYR A 298 -5.83 -7.91 7.61
N PRO A 299 -5.70 -9.24 7.72
CA PRO A 299 -4.49 -9.84 8.26
C PRO A 299 -3.28 -9.60 7.36
N PRO A 300 -2.05 -9.57 7.92
CA PRO A 300 -0.81 -9.42 7.15
C PRO A 300 -0.65 -10.40 5.99
N VAL A 301 -1.16 -11.62 6.19
CA VAL A 301 -1.26 -12.68 5.17
C VAL A 301 -2.66 -13.27 5.21
N TYR A 302 -3.20 -13.55 4.03
CA TYR A 302 -4.58 -13.99 3.85
C TYR A 302 -4.64 -15.46 3.47
N ASN A 303 -5.50 -16.20 4.16
CA ASN A 303 -6.03 -17.46 3.70
C ASN A 303 -7.01 -17.22 2.56
N ARG A 304 -6.50 -17.29 1.33
CA ARG A 304 -7.24 -17.06 0.10
C ARG A 304 -8.13 -18.21 -0.28
N THR A 305 -7.89 -19.42 0.22
CA THR A 305 -8.82 -20.55 0.01
C THR A 305 -10.21 -20.25 0.58
N LYS A 306 -10.29 -19.33 1.55
CA LYS A 306 -11.53 -18.86 2.16
C LYS A 306 -12.14 -17.64 1.45
N LYS A 307 -11.52 -17.09 0.40
CA LYS A 307 -12.05 -15.92 -0.31
C LYS A 307 -13.36 -16.28 -1.00
N LYS A 308 -14.44 -15.57 -0.66
CA LYS A 308 -15.73 -15.70 -1.34
C LYS A 308 -15.62 -15.23 -2.80
N ARG A 309 -16.36 -15.86 -3.71
CA ARG A 309 -16.44 -15.44 -5.12
C ARG A 309 -17.10 -14.06 -5.26
N GLU A 310 -18.16 -13.84 -4.49
CA GLU A 310 -18.82 -12.55 -4.39
C GLU A 310 -18.09 -11.69 -3.35
N THR A 311 -17.62 -10.52 -3.79
CA THR A 311 -16.93 -9.57 -2.93
C THR A 311 -17.65 -8.23 -3.00
N VAL A 312 -17.89 -7.64 -1.83
CA VAL A 312 -18.15 -6.21 -1.73
C VAL A 312 -16.88 -5.50 -2.20
N TYR A 313 -16.99 -4.46 -3.02
CA TYR A 313 -15.85 -3.78 -3.67
C TYR A 313 -15.08 -4.66 -4.68
N PRO A 314 -15.70 -5.06 -5.81
CA PRO A 314 -15.07 -5.95 -6.80
C PRO A 314 -13.84 -5.35 -7.49
N PHE A 315 -13.63 -4.04 -7.39
CA PHE A 315 -12.44 -3.34 -7.89
C PHE A 315 -11.28 -3.27 -6.90
N SER A 316 -11.49 -3.69 -5.64
CA SER A 316 -10.56 -3.38 -4.54
C SER A 316 -10.08 -4.58 -3.74
N GLY A 317 -9.92 -5.74 -4.41
CA GLY A 317 -9.17 -6.87 -3.87
C GLY A 317 -9.85 -7.62 -2.72
N PHE A 318 -9.41 -7.37 -1.47
CA PHE A 318 -9.89 -8.04 -0.24
C PHE A 318 -10.70 -7.12 0.66
N PHE A 319 -10.88 -5.86 0.27
CA PHE A 319 -11.61 -4.92 1.09
C PHE A 319 -13.07 -5.34 1.23
N VAL A 320 -13.54 -5.46 2.47
CA VAL A 320 -14.95 -5.73 2.80
C VAL A 320 -15.67 -4.46 3.25
N SER A 321 -14.89 -3.47 3.67
CA SER A 321 -15.36 -2.15 4.11
C SER A 321 -14.28 -1.10 3.91
N ILE A 322 -14.71 0.15 3.72
CA ILE A 322 -13.82 1.31 3.75
C ILE A 322 -13.52 1.62 5.23
N PRO A 323 -12.26 1.77 5.64
CA PRO A 323 -11.89 2.12 7.00
C PRO A 323 -12.47 3.48 7.40
N ALA A 324 -13.07 3.53 8.58
CA ALA A 324 -13.44 4.78 9.25
C ALA A 324 -12.23 5.39 9.99
N ASP A 325 -12.34 6.68 10.32
CA ASP A 325 -11.38 7.46 11.11
C ASP A 325 -10.01 7.67 10.46
N THR A 326 -9.94 7.58 9.13
CA THR A 326 -8.71 7.89 8.41
C THR A 326 -8.48 9.40 8.32
N LEU A 327 -7.25 9.80 7.99
CA LEU A 327 -6.92 11.19 7.65
C LEU A 327 -7.73 11.71 6.45
N GLY A 328 -8.12 10.81 5.53
CA GLY A 328 -8.96 11.12 4.37
C GLY A 328 -10.44 11.35 4.70
N ASP A 329 -10.87 10.99 5.91
CA ASP A 329 -12.26 11.14 6.33
C ASP A 329 -12.41 12.09 7.53
N LEU A 330 -11.37 12.90 7.80
CA LEU A 330 -11.42 13.90 8.85
C LEU A 330 -12.44 15.00 8.50
N PRO A 331 -13.43 15.27 9.38
CA PRO A 331 -14.42 16.32 9.13
C PRO A 331 -13.78 17.69 8.87
N GLY A 332 -14.21 18.35 7.79
CA GLY A 332 -13.72 19.68 7.40
C GLY A 332 -12.33 19.68 6.72
N ILE A 333 -11.69 18.53 6.56
CA ILE A 333 -10.39 18.39 5.90
C ILE A 333 -10.61 17.85 4.49
N ARG A 334 -10.34 18.70 3.47
CA ARG A 334 -10.31 18.24 2.07
C ARG A 334 -9.14 17.30 1.88
N SER A 335 -9.38 16.15 1.27
CA SER A 335 -8.38 15.11 1.12
C SER A 335 -8.26 14.57 -0.29
N ALA A 336 -7.04 14.29 -0.72
CA ALA A 336 -6.82 13.63 -1.99
C ALA A 336 -5.67 12.63 -1.99
N VAL A 337 -5.71 11.71 -2.96
CA VAL A 337 -4.65 10.72 -3.22
C VAL A 337 -4.25 10.76 -4.69
N VAL A 338 -2.96 10.67 -4.97
CA VAL A 338 -2.43 10.29 -6.29
C VAL A 338 -1.52 9.09 -6.14
N SER A 339 -1.85 8.00 -6.82
CA SER A 339 -1.22 6.72 -6.59
C SER A 339 -0.77 6.05 -7.88
N SER A 340 0.51 5.74 -7.98
CA SER A 340 1.01 4.75 -8.95
C SER A 340 0.83 3.30 -8.49
N ARG A 341 0.06 3.07 -7.43
CA ARG A 341 -0.38 1.76 -6.99
C ARG A 341 -1.86 1.56 -7.23
N SER A 342 -2.23 0.49 -7.90
CA SER A 342 -3.61 0.20 -8.26
C SER A 342 -4.40 -0.48 -7.13
N MET A 343 -5.72 -0.33 -7.21
CA MET A 343 -6.78 -1.11 -6.55
C MET A 343 -6.93 -0.96 -5.04
N ILE A 344 -6.01 -0.35 -4.31
CA ILE A 344 -6.05 -0.39 -2.84
C ILE A 344 -5.96 0.97 -2.15
N VAL A 345 -5.35 1.98 -2.79
CA VAL A 345 -4.98 3.19 -2.05
C VAL A 345 -6.21 4.06 -1.80
N HIS A 346 -7.14 4.13 -2.76
CA HIS A 346 -8.44 4.75 -2.55
C HIS A 346 -9.19 4.15 -1.35
N MET A 347 -9.18 2.82 -1.20
CA MET A 347 -9.82 2.16 -0.05
C MET A 347 -9.06 2.39 1.24
N ALA A 348 -7.73 2.30 1.25
CA ALA A 348 -6.95 2.45 2.48
C ALA A 348 -6.97 3.89 3.02
N ALA A 349 -6.94 4.89 2.13
CA ALA A 349 -6.91 6.30 2.51
C ALA A 349 -8.30 6.85 2.88
N ASN A 350 -9.37 6.34 2.24
CA ASN A 350 -10.72 6.90 2.33
C ASN A 350 -10.76 8.42 2.11
N ALA A 351 -9.99 8.90 1.13
CA ALA A 351 -9.96 10.31 0.76
C ALA A 351 -11.20 10.72 -0.04
N ASP A 352 -11.44 12.03 -0.14
CA ASP A 352 -12.56 12.57 -0.90
C ASP A 352 -12.41 12.31 -2.40
N LEU A 353 -11.16 12.40 -2.89
CA LEU A 353 -10.77 12.16 -4.27
C LEU A 353 -9.48 11.33 -4.33
N ALA A 354 -9.47 10.21 -5.05
CA ALA A 354 -8.26 9.45 -5.33
C ALA A 354 -8.11 9.26 -6.83
N ILE A 355 -6.91 9.49 -7.36
CA ILE A 355 -6.53 9.14 -8.73
C ILE A 355 -5.44 8.08 -8.65
N GLU A 356 -5.71 6.90 -9.20
CA GLU A 356 -4.75 5.80 -9.18
C GLU A 356 -4.59 5.16 -10.55
N CYS A 357 -3.43 4.54 -10.80
CA CYS A 357 -3.29 3.66 -11.94
C CYS A 357 -4.32 2.53 -11.84
N TYR A 358 -4.94 2.18 -12.97
CA TYR A 358 -5.90 1.09 -13.06
C TYR A 358 -5.26 -0.08 -13.78
N CYS A 359 -5.03 -1.17 -13.05
CA CYS A 359 -4.43 -2.39 -13.57
C CYS A 359 -5.18 -3.60 -13.00
N ARG A 360 -5.55 -4.54 -13.87
CA ARG A 360 -6.11 -5.85 -13.51
C ARG A 360 -5.26 -6.92 -14.18
N ASP A 361 -4.91 -7.96 -13.42
CA ASP A 361 -4.18 -9.13 -13.91
C ASP A 361 -2.92 -8.81 -14.74
N LYS A 362 -2.18 -7.77 -14.33
CA LYS A 362 -0.91 -7.27 -14.92
C LYS A 362 -1.03 -6.49 -16.23
N SER A 363 -2.23 -6.21 -16.69
CA SER A 363 -2.45 -5.26 -17.79
C SER A 363 -2.77 -3.90 -17.21
N THR A 364 -1.91 -2.92 -17.45
CA THR A 364 -2.28 -1.52 -17.26
C THR A 364 -3.45 -1.23 -18.17
N MET A 365 -4.61 -1.00 -17.57
CA MET A 365 -5.85 -0.76 -18.29
C MET A 365 -6.16 0.74 -18.37
N GLY A 366 -5.51 1.58 -17.56
CA GLY A 366 -5.62 3.03 -17.66
C GLY A 366 -5.51 3.72 -16.31
N THR A 367 -6.41 4.66 -16.03
CA THR A 367 -6.48 5.42 -14.79
C THR A 367 -7.87 5.27 -14.17
N MET A 368 -7.96 5.17 -12.85
CA MET A 368 -9.22 5.23 -12.12
C MET A 368 -9.23 6.43 -11.18
N ALA A 369 -10.32 7.18 -11.22
CA ALA A 369 -10.68 8.09 -10.15
C ALA A 369 -11.68 7.45 -9.20
N ALA A 370 -11.47 7.56 -7.89
CA ALA A 370 -12.48 7.27 -6.88
C ALA A 370 -12.89 8.57 -6.19
N ILE A 371 -14.19 8.76 -5.98
CA ILE A 371 -14.75 9.98 -5.42
C ILE A 371 -15.84 9.67 -4.39
N LYS A 372 -15.86 10.40 -3.27
CA LYS A 372 -16.98 10.30 -2.31
C LYS A 372 -18.27 10.80 -2.95
N GLN A 373 -19.38 10.11 -2.67
CA GLN A 373 -20.68 10.38 -3.30
C GLN A 373 -21.13 11.83 -3.06
N ALA A 374 -20.97 12.33 -1.83
CA ALA A 374 -21.31 13.71 -1.49
C ALA A 374 -20.52 14.74 -2.33
N LEU A 375 -19.22 14.50 -2.56
CA LEU A 375 -18.40 15.36 -3.40
C LEU A 375 -18.81 15.25 -4.87
N ALA A 376 -19.06 14.04 -5.37
CA ALA A 376 -19.51 13.82 -6.74
C ALA A 376 -20.82 14.58 -7.03
N SER A 377 -21.78 14.54 -6.10
CA SER A 377 -23.05 15.28 -6.22
C SER A 377 -22.88 16.80 -6.20
N SER A 378 -21.84 17.32 -5.54
CA SER A 378 -21.55 18.77 -5.54
C SER A 378 -20.82 19.27 -6.79
N LEU A 379 -20.29 18.34 -7.59
CA LEU A 379 -19.50 18.60 -8.80
C LEU A 379 -20.24 18.23 -10.10
N ALA A 380 -21.44 17.63 -9.97
CA ALA A 380 -22.39 17.37 -11.06
C ALA A 380 -23.31 18.57 -11.22
#